data_AF-A0A7X7F3V4-F1
#
_entry.id   AF-A0A7X7F3V4-F1
#
_cell.length_a   1.000
_cell.length_b   1.000
_cell.length_c   1.000
_cell.angle_alpha   90.00
_cell.angle_beta   90.00
_cell.angle_gamma   90.00
#
_symmetry.space_group_name_H-M   'P 1'
#
loop_
_entity.id
_entity.type
_entity.pdbx_description
1 polymer ?
#
loop_
_entity_poly.entity_id
_entity_poly.type
_entity_poly.pdbx_seq_one_letter_code
_entity_poly.pdbx_strand_id
1 'polypeptide(L)'
;MQTHYQTKSLRPILLAWSRRAVLLALLLLPLASMATAQETSGGRWYKGTTHSHSIWSDGDEFPDMVVDWFKSRGYDFFCLTDHNSINQGTRWVQLKRERRPIPKEVFDKYVARFGKDWVETRGEGDKLEVRLKTFEELFDRFNEPGKFLLIRGNEISTGTSGKPARSVHLNALNLQKFFKQTNGPTVPETIRLNVVAAEKQAKRLGQPIVTHVNHPNWGGFSITARDLAEVPEVRFVEICNNHDGVKHYGDDKHPSVERLWDIANALRLIEKKISPVYGVATDDSHNYHTKSPRSAAPGRGWIGV
;
A
#
# COMPACT_ATOMS: atom_id res chain seq x y z
N MET A 1 -18.45 84.01 -23.40
CA MET A 1 -19.62 84.88 -23.25
C MET A 1 -20.84 83.99 -23.06
N GLN A 2 -21.42 84.02 -21.84
CA GLN A 2 -22.82 83.69 -21.44
C GLN A 2 -23.56 82.51 -22.11
N THR A 3 -23.74 81.37 -21.42
CA THR A 3 -24.90 80.97 -20.58
C THR A 3 -26.19 80.62 -21.34
N HIS A 4 -26.62 79.35 -21.32
CA HIS A 4 -27.73 78.91 -20.45
C HIS A 4 -28.11 77.42 -20.66
N TYR A 5 -28.34 76.76 -19.52
CA TYR A 5 -28.96 75.46 -19.35
C TYR A 5 -30.48 75.52 -19.61
N GLN A 6 -31.06 74.46 -20.20
CA GLN A 6 -32.38 73.94 -19.79
C GLN A 6 -32.51 72.44 -20.10
N THR A 7 -32.77 71.68 -19.04
CA THR A 7 -33.11 70.25 -19.01
C THR A 7 -34.59 70.02 -19.35
N LYS A 8 -34.91 69.02 -20.18
CA LYS A 8 -36.24 68.36 -20.15
C LYS A 8 -36.13 66.83 -20.32
N SER A 9 -37.04 66.17 -19.62
CA SER A 9 -37.10 64.78 -19.16
C SER A 9 -37.25 63.69 -20.22
N LEU A 10 -36.70 62.53 -19.89
CA LEU A 10 -36.90 61.22 -20.53
C LEU A 10 -38.32 60.66 -20.28
N ARG A 11 -38.91 60.05 -21.32
CA ARG A 11 -39.89 58.95 -21.20
C ARG A 11 -39.44 57.83 -22.15
N PRO A 12 -39.16 56.60 -21.69
CA PRO A 12 -38.99 55.47 -22.58
C PRO A 12 -40.34 54.84 -22.93
N ILE A 13 -40.59 54.74 -24.23
CA ILE A 13 -41.68 54.00 -24.85
C ILE A 13 -41.31 52.51 -24.81
N LEU A 14 -42.15 51.70 -24.17
CA LEU A 14 -42.09 50.23 -24.22
C LEU A 14 -42.53 49.76 -25.61
N LEU A 15 -41.58 49.25 -26.41
CA LEU A 15 -41.88 48.56 -27.66
C LEU A 15 -42.00 47.05 -27.40
N ALA A 16 -43.21 46.54 -27.58
CA ALA A 16 -43.52 45.12 -27.60
C ALA A 16 -42.91 44.46 -28.85
N TRP A 17 -42.02 43.48 -28.67
CA TRP A 17 -41.53 42.63 -29.75
C TRP A 17 -42.34 41.33 -29.82
N SER A 18 -42.78 41.02 -31.02
CA SER A 18 -43.73 39.99 -31.39
C SER A 18 -43.10 38.58 -31.37
N ARG A 19 -43.86 37.60 -30.88
CA ARG A 19 -43.46 36.20 -30.63
C ARG A 19 -43.31 35.32 -31.88
N ARG A 20 -42.71 35.80 -32.97
CA ARG A 20 -42.57 34.99 -34.21
C ARG A 20 -41.18 34.96 -34.86
N ALA A 21 -40.15 35.53 -34.21
CA ALA A 21 -38.78 35.56 -34.75
C ALA A 21 -37.72 34.84 -33.89
N VAL A 22 -38.12 33.88 -33.03
CA VAL A 22 -37.18 33.14 -32.15
C VAL A 22 -36.84 31.73 -32.67
N LEU A 23 -37.55 31.23 -33.69
CA LEU A 23 -37.44 29.83 -34.11
C LEU A 23 -36.56 29.56 -35.35
N LEU A 24 -35.87 30.58 -35.89
CA LEU A 24 -35.01 30.41 -37.08
C LEU A 24 -33.57 30.93 -36.92
N ALA A 25 -33.09 31.08 -35.68
CA ALA A 25 -31.71 31.46 -35.37
C ALA A 25 -30.95 30.41 -34.52
N LEU A 26 -31.47 29.17 -34.45
CA LEU A 26 -30.85 28.05 -33.73
C LEU A 26 -30.24 26.97 -34.65
N LEU A 27 -30.17 27.22 -35.96
CA LEU A 27 -29.69 26.24 -36.96
C LEU A 27 -28.36 26.60 -37.64
N LEU A 28 -27.61 27.57 -37.09
CA LEU A 28 -26.28 27.94 -37.60
C LEU A 28 -25.28 28.22 -36.46
N LEU A 29 -25.17 27.29 -35.52
CA LEU A 29 -23.93 27.15 -34.73
C LEU A 29 -23.05 26.14 -35.48
N PRO A 30 -21.97 26.60 -36.15
CA PRO A 30 -21.02 25.70 -36.77
C PRO A 30 -20.38 24.87 -35.67
N LEU A 31 -20.28 23.58 -35.97
CA LEU A 31 -19.67 22.50 -35.23
C LEU A 31 -18.74 23.00 -34.11
N ALA A 32 -19.23 22.83 -32.89
CA ALA A 32 -18.41 22.77 -31.69
C ALA A 32 -17.14 22.00 -32.00
N SER A 33 -16.03 22.58 -31.55
CA SER A 33 -14.70 21.98 -31.49
C SER A 33 -14.79 20.48 -31.16
N MET A 34 -14.84 19.65 -32.20
CA MET A 34 -14.42 18.26 -32.13
C MET A 34 -12.89 18.30 -32.21
N ALA A 35 -12.28 18.97 -31.23
CA ALA A 35 -11.01 18.50 -30.73
C ALA A 35 -11.34 17.08 -30.31
N THR A 36 -10.96 16.13 -31.16
CA THR A 36 -10.84 14.74 -30.80
C THR A 36 -10.01 14.76 -29.53
N ALA A 37 -10.68 14.65 -28.38
CA ALA A 37 -10.06 14.11 -27.20
C ALA A 37 -9.61 12.75 -27.66
N GLN A 38 -8.35 12.70 -28.11
CA GLN A 38 -7.64 11.46 -28.23
C GLN A 38 -7.61 10.97 -26.80
N GLU A 39 -8.60 10.13 -26.46
CA GLU A 39 -8.52 9.27 -25.31
C GLU A 39 -7.16 8.61 -25.46
N THR A 40 -6.20 9.03 -24.65
CA THR A 40 -5.06 8.22 -24.35
C THR A 40 -5.65 6.99 -23.69
N SER A 41 -6.00 5.99 -24.48
CA SER A 41 -6.47 4.68 -24.07
C SER A 41 -5.34 3.88 -23.40
N GLY A 42 -4.41 4.57 -22.74
CA GLY A 42 -3.34 4.02 -21.92
C GLY A 42 -3.39 4.74 -20.58
N GLY A 43 -4.01 4.09 -19.59
CA GLY A 43 -3.89 4.53 -18.21
C GLY A 43 -2.42 4.70 -17.82
N ARG A 44 -2.15 5.63 -16.90
CA ARG A 44 -0.82 5.77 -16.30
C ARG A 44 -0.56 4.53 -15.42
N TRP A 45 0.57 3.87 -15.64
CA TRP A 45 1.07 2.84 -14.72
C TRP A 45 1.65 3.50 -13.46
N TYR A 46 1.33 2.93 -12.30
CA TYR A 46 1.84 3.34 -11.00
C TYR A 46 2.75 2.27 -10.42
N LYS A 47 4.01 2.63 -10.16
CA LYS A 47 4.99 1.76 -9.51
C LYS A 47 4.82 1.80 -8.00
N GLY A 48 4.71 0.64 -7.37
CA GLY A 48 4.62 0.57 -5.90
C GLY A 48 5.11 -0.74 -5.30
N THR A 49 5.32 -0.72 -3.98
CA THR A 49 5.55 -1.94 -3.19
C THR A 49 4.49 -2.07 -2.11
N THR A 50 4.09 -3.30 -1.83
CA THR A 50 3.03 -3.62 -0.87
C THR A 50 3.51 -4.40 0.34
N HIS A 51 4.82 -4.64 0.48
CA HIS A 51 5.38 -5.42 1.59
C HIS A 51 6.76 -4.88 1.98
N SER A 52 6.84 -4.22 3.14
CA SER A 52 8.07 -3.61 3.67
C SER A 52 7.96 -3.34 5.17
N HIS A 53 9.11 -3.41 5.85
CA HIS A 53 9.21 -3.34 7.31
C HIS A 53 10.15 -2.22 7.75
N SER A 54 9.93 -1.73 8.96
CA SER A 54 10.74 -0.74 9.65
C SER A 54 11.07 -1.20 11.07
N ILE A 55 11.75 -0.36 11.85
CA ILE A 55 12.05 -0.59 13.27
C ILE A 55 10.77 -0.72 14.15
N TRP A 56 9.58 -0.36 13.62
CA TRP A 56 8.31 -0.64 14.29
C TRP A 56 8.03 -2.13 14.45
N SER A 57 8.55 -2.97 13.57
CA SER A 57 8.55 -4.40 13.80
C SER A 57 9.99 -4.85 13.87
N ASP A 58 10.56 -5.10 12.72
CA ASP A 58 11.67 -6.02 12.62
C ASP A 58 12.63 -5.62 11.45
N GLY A 59 12.32 -4.58 10.69
CA GLY A 59 13.26 -3.91 9.79
C GLY A 59 14.40 -3.19 10.53
N ASP A 60 15.45 -2.83 9.79
CA ASP A 60 16.67 -2.22 10.32
C ASP A 60 16.75 -0.68 10.19
N GLU A 61 15.68 -0.03 9.72
CA GLU A 61 15.63 1.42 9.47
C GLU A 61 14.36 2.08 10.03
N PHE A 62 14.46 3.37 10.36
CA PHE A 62 13.36 4.19 10.87
C PHE A 62 12.24 4.32 9.83
N PRO A 63 10.95 4.32 10.24
CA PRO A 63 9.85 4.31 9.29
C PRO A 63 9.87 5.51 8.34
N ASP A 64 10.27 6.68 8.80
CA ASP A 64 10.44 7.90 8.01
C ASP A 64 11.51 7.75 6.92
N MET A 65 12.65 7.15 7.29
CA MET A 65 13.75 6.87 6.37
C MET A 65 13.34 5.82 5.33
N VAL A 66 12.55 4.82 5.74
CA VAL A 66 11.96 3.82 4.83
C VAL A 66 11.02 4.50 3.82
N VAL A 67 10.06 5.31 4.28
CA VAL A 67 9.13 6.01 3.38
C VAL A 67 9.88 6.96 2.44
N ASP A 68 10.83 7.73 2.95
CA ASP A 68 11.69 8.61 2.16
C ASP A 68 12.50 7.83 1.11
N TRP A 69 12.97 6.62 1.44
CA TRP A 69 13.72 5.79 0.51
C TRP A 69 12.91 5.50 -0.75
N PHE A 70 11.65 5.09 -0.61
CA PHE A 70 10.76 4.76 -1.73
C PHE A 70 10.30 6.03 -2.46
N LYS A 71 9.86 7.05 -1.72
CA LYS A 71 9.42 8.33 -2.31
C LYS A 71 10.51 8.98 -3.17
N SER A 72 11.76 8.97 -2.70
CA SER A 72 12.90 9.55 -3.43
C SER A 72 13.40 8.72 -4.62
N ARG A 73 12.85 7.51 -4.85
CA ARG A 73 13.32 6.57 -5.89
C ARG A 73 12.25 6.25 -6.94
N GLY A 74 11.30 7.17 -7.13
CA GLY A 74 10.34 7.11 -8.23
C GLY A 74 9.27 6.02 -8.05
N TYR A 75 8.95 5.65 -6.82
CA TYR A 75 7.72 4.92 -6.52
C TYR A 75 6.57 5.92 -6.47
N ASP A 76 5.43 5.55 -7.04
CA ASP A 76 4.19 6.33 -6.99
C ASP A 76 3.37 6.01 -5.72
N PHE A 77 3.55 4.83 -5.14
CA PHE A 77 2.94 4.47 -3.86
C PHE A 77 3.81 3.52 -3.03
N PHE A 78 3.57 3.51 -1.73
CA PHE A 78 4.27 2.67 -0.75
C PHE A 78 3.31 2.21 0.35
N CYS A 79 3.34 0.92 0.68
CA CYS A 79 2.65 0.39 1.85
C CYS A 79 3.64 0.10 2.98
N LEU A 80 3.43 0.69 4.16
CA LEU A 80 4.16 0.31 5.38
C LEU A 80 3.43 -0.84 6.06
N THR A 81 4.04 -2.03 6.15
CA THR A 81 3.37 -3.27 6.56
C THR A 81 4.08 -3.96 7.72
N ASP A 82 4.56 -3.20 8.70
CA ASP A 82 5.21 -3.77 9.89
C ASP A 82 4.40 -4.91 10.53
N HIS A 83 5.08 -5.97 10.96
CA HIS A 83 4.44 -7.16 11.51
C HIS A 83 3.45 -6.86 12.65
N ASN A 84 2.21 -7.31 12.47
CA ASN A 84 1.13 -7.23 13.46
C ASN A 84 0.99 -5.82 14.08
N SER A 85 1.19 -4.79 13.26
CA SER A 85 1.10 -3.39 13.64
C SER A 85 0.47 -2.57 12.52
N ILE A 86 -0.12 -1.44 12.88
CA ILE A 86 -0.52 -0.38 11.94
C ILE A 86 0.19 0.95 12.29
N ASN A 87 1.31 0.85 13.00
CA ASN A 87 2.19 1.97 13.39
C ASN A 87 1.45 3.08 14.16
N GLN A 88 0.64 2.72 15.15
CA GLN A 88 -0.13 3.66 15.97
C GLN A 88 0.35 3.74 17.41
N GLY A 89 0.08 4.89 18.04
CA GLY A 89 0.39 5.14 19.44
C GLY A 89 1.85 5.52 19.68
N THR A 90 2.13 5.98 20.90
CA THR A 90 3.48 6.40 21.29
C THR A 90 4.39 5.18 21.48
N ARG A 91 5.50 5.14 20.73
CA ARG A 91 6.50 4.07 20.85
C ARG A 91 7.90 4.62 20.92
N TRP A 92 8.60 4.28 22.00
CA TRP A 92 10.01 4.62 22.22
C TRP A 92 10.84 3.35 22.08
N VAL A 93 11.99 3.45 21.43
CA VAL A 93 12.95 2.35 21.30
C VAL A 93 14.33 2.79 21.74
N GLN A 94 14.99 1.97 22.57
CA GLN A 94 16.38 2.19 22.97
C GLN A 94 17.31 1.85 21.82
N LEU A 95 18.31 2.70 21.58
CA LEU A 95 19.31 2.42 20.54
C LEU A 95 20.11 1.15 20.87
N LYS A 96 20.51 0.97 22.13
CA LYS A 96 21.28 -0.20 22.61
C LYS A 96 20.41 -1.38 23.07
N ARG A 97 19.18 -1.51 22.56
CA ARG A 97 18.30 -2.64 22.89
C ARG A 97 18.96 -4.00 22.57
N GLU A 98 18.69 -5.00 23.41
CA GLU A 98 19.30 -6.33 23.29
C GLU A 98 19.05 -6.99 21.93
N ARG A 99 17.79 -6.96 21.49
CA ARG A 99 17.39 -7.52 20.19
C ARG A 99 17.41 -6.43 19.13
N ARG A 100 18.26 -6.62 18.11
CA ARG A 100 18.40 -5.74 16.94
C ARG A 100 18.71 -4.29 17.36
N PRO A 101 19.85 -4.05 18.04
CA PRO A 101 20.27 -2.70 18.40
C PRO A 101 20.31 -1.81 17.15
N ILE A 102 20.00 -0.53 17.32
CA ILE A 102 20.05 0.47 16.26
C ILE A 102 21.47 1.04 16.28
N PRO A 103 22.27 0.81 15.22
CA PRO A 103 23.63 1.34 15.18
C PRO A 103 23.64 2.86 15.24
N LYS A 104 24.67 3.44 15.86
CA LYS A 104 24.76 4.90 16.04
C LYS A 104 24.74 5.62 14.70
N GLU A 105 25.39 5.07 13.68
CA GLU A 105 25.43 5.62 12.34
C GLU A 105 24.06 5.66 11.65
N VAL A 106 23.16 4.72 11.97
CA VAL A 106 21.77 4.73 11.46
C VAL A 106 20.99 5.86 12.12
N PHE A 107 21.11 5.98 13.44
CA PHE A 107 20.49 7.08 14.19
C PHE A 107 21.03 8.45 13.76
N ASP A 108 22.35 8.60 13.60
CA ASP A 108 22.97 9.85 13.17
C ASP A 108 22.48 10.28 11.77
N LYS A 109 22.32 9.32 10.84
CA LYS A 109 21.74 9.59 9.51
C LYS A 109 20.28 10.02 9.60
N TYR A 110 19.50 9.40 10.48
CA TYR A 110 18.11 9.79 10.72
C TYR A 110 18.00 11.24 11.23
N VAL A 111 18.81 11.61 12.23
CA VAL A 111 18.89 12.98 12.74
C VAL A 111 19.37 13.95 11.66
N ALA A 112 20.37 13.59 10.86
CA ALA A 112 20.88 14.42 9.78
C ALA A 112 19.83 14.66 8.67
N ARG A 113 19.01 13.65 8.35
CA ARG A 113 17.98 13.75 7.31
C ARG A 113 16.78 14.58 7.73
N PHE A 114 16.33 14.43 8.97
CA PHE A 114 15.05 15.01 9.41
C PHE A 114 15.15 16.14 10.42
N GLY A 115 16.34 16.36 11.00
CA GLY A 115 16.58 17.41 11.97
C GLY A 115 16.06 17.08 13.37
N LYS A 116 16.58 17.80 14.36
CA LYS A 116 16.25 17.60 15.79
C LYS A 116 14.82 18.00 16.15
N ASP A 117 14.18 18.85 15.34
CA ASP A 117 12.79 19.26 15.55
C ASP A 117 11.81 18.13 15.19
N TRP A 118 12.22 17.21 14.32
CA TRP A 118 11.44 16.02 14.00
C TRP A 118 11.82 14.83 14.86
N VAL A 119 13.13 14.60 15.04
CA VAL A 119 13.63 13.43 15.76
C VAL A 119 13.55 13.65 17.26
N GLU A 120 12.56 13.03 17.88
CA GLU A 120 12.36 13.09 19.33
C GLU A 120 13.18 12.01 20.05
N THR A 121 13.96 12.46 21.03
CA THR A 121 14.77 11.58 21.87
C THR A 121 14.53 11.84 23.35
N ARG A 122 14.75 10.82 24.18
CA ARG A 122 14.80 10.95 25.64
C ARG A 122 15.88 10.05 26.23
N GLY A 123 16.32 10.36 27.45
CA GLY A 123 17.42 9.65 28.09
C GLY A 123 18.77 10.01 27.47
N GLU A 124 19.82 9.34 27.92
CA GLU A 124 21.21 9.61 27.56
C GLU A 124 22.06 8.33 27.60
N GLY A 125 23.21 8.37 26.93
CA GLY A 125 24.14 7.24 26.86
C GLY A 125 23.44 5.95 26.42
N ASP A 126 23.56 4.91 27.25
CA ASP A 126 23.02 3.58 26.96
C ASP A 126 21.50 3.51 27.09
N LYS A 127 20.89 4.49 27.76
CA LYS A 127 19.44 4.63 27.91
C LYS A 127 18.82 5.58 26.88
N LEU A 128 19.59 6.00 25.87
CA LEU A 128 19.08 6.86 24.81
C LEU A 128 17.98 6.13 24.02
N GLU A 129 16.79 6.74 24.04
CA GLU A 129 15.62 6.31 23.32
C GLU A 129 15.23 7.32 22.25
N VAL A 130 14.70 6.80 21.15
CA VAL A 130 14.14 7.57 20.05
C VAL A 130 12.68 7.17 19.87
N ARG A 131 11.82 8.18 19.65
CA ARG A 131 10.40 7.92 19.35
C ARG A 131 10.25 7.55 17.90
N LEU A 132 9.52 6.46 17.64
CA LEU A 132 9.12 6.10 16.29
C LEU A 132 7.88 6.91 15.89
N LYS A 133 7.88 7.44 14.66
CA LYS A 133 6.74 8.19 14.12
C LYS A 133 5.58 7.28 13.77
N THR A 134 4.36 7.72 14.06
CA THR A 134 3.15 6.96 13.73
C THR A 134 2.85 7.02 12.24
N PHE A 135 1.99 6.13 11.75
CA PHE A 135 1.54 6.18 10.36
C PHE A 135 0.93 7.55 10.00
N GLU A 136 0.13 8.14 10.89
CA GLU A 136 -0.49 9.45 10.65
C GLU A 136 0.56 10.57 10.47
N GLU A 137 1.58 10.60 11.33
CA GLU A 137 2.68 11.58 11.20
C GLU A 137 3.45 11.40 9.88
N LEU A 138 3.68 10.15 9.47
CA LEU A 138 4.31 9.82 8.19
C LEU A 138 3.41 10.21 7.01
N PHE A 139 2.11 9.95 7.11
CA PHE A 139 1.15 10.29 6.07
C PHE A 139 1.09 11.80 5.85
N ASP A 140 0.95 12.58 6.92
CA ASP A 140 0.90 14.04 6.84
C ASP A 140 2.20 14.63 6.27
N ARG A 141 3.34 14.00 6.56
CA ARG A 141 4.65 14.45 6.06
C ARG A 141 4.94 14.07 4.62
N PHE A 142 4.65 12.82 4.23
CA PHE A 142 5.16 12.25 2.99
C PHE A 142 4.10 12.10 1.89
N ASN A 143 2.83 11.91 2.24
CA ASN A 143 1.77 11.73 1.26
C ASN A 143 1.63 12.99 0.41
N GLU A 144 1.55 12.81 -0.90
CA GLU A 144 1.48 13.92 -1.85
C GLU A 144 0.47 13.58 -2.94
N PRO A 145 -0.77 14.13 -2.87
CA PRO A 145 -1.83 13.82 -3.81
C PRO A 145 -1.39 13.96 -5.27
N GLY A 146 -1.65 12.92 -6.08
CA GLY A 146 -1.28 12.87 -7.49
C GLY A 146 0.20 12.54 -7.77
N LYS A 147 1.04 12.36 -6.74
CA LYS A 147 2.47 12.10 -6.89
C LYS A 147 3.00 10.93 -6.06
N PHE A 148 2.61 10.83 -4.79
CA PHE A 148 3.05 9.76 -3.90
C PHE A 148 1.95 9.40 -2.91
N LEU A 149 1.44 8.18 -2.99
CA LEU A 149 0.44 7.66 -2.06
C LEU A 149 1.10 6.82 -0.97
N LEU A 150 1.01 7.27 0.28
CA LEU A 150 1.38 6.45 1.43
C LEU A 150 0.16 5.65 1.90
N ILE A 151 0.29 4.33 1.95
CA ILE A 151 -0.79 3.41 2.30
C ILE A 151 -0.46 2.73 3.63
N ARG A 152 -1.42 2.76 4.55
CA ARG A 152 -1.31 2.04 5.82
C ARG A 152 -1.43 0.55 5.57
N GLY A 153 -0.51 -0.24 6.09
CA GLY A 153 -0.56 -1.68 5.98
C GLY A 153 -0.35 -2.37 7.31
N ASN A 154 -0.46 -3.68 7.29
CA ASN A 154 -0.12 -4.59 8.37
C ASN A 154 0.25 -5.92 7.74
N GLU A 155 1.44 -6.44 8.03
CA GLU A 155 1.71 -7.86 7.80
C GLU A 155 1.16 -8.67 8.97
N ILE A 156 0.01 -9.29 8.74
CA ILE A 156 -0.58 -10.25 9.66
C ILE A 156 0.30 -11.49 9.66
N SER A 157 1.10 -11.63 10.71
CA SER A 157 2.09 -12.69 10.85
C SER A 157 1.64 -13.67 11.92
N THR A 158 1.32 -14.89 11.47
CA THR A 158 0.67 -15.88 12.32
C THR A 158 1.06 -17.31 11.94
N GLY A 159 0.39 -18.29 12.55
CA GLY A 159 0.45 -19.68 12.13
C GLY A 159 -0.83 -20.43 12.43
N THR A 160 -0.84 -21.70 12.04
CA THR A 160 -1.94 -22.61 12.36
C THR A 160 -1.90 -23.04 13.83
N SER A 161 -3.06 -23.38 14.40
CA SER A 161 -3.17 -24.02 15.71
C SER A 161 -3.05 -25.55 15.65
N GLY A 162 -3.11 -26.11 14.44
CA GLY A 162 -2.89 -27.54 14.18
C GLY A 162 -1.44 -27.97 14.38
N LYS A 163 -1.21 -29.29 14.40
CA LYS A 163 0.13 -29.89 14.55
C LYS A 163 0.49 -30.70 13.29
N PRO A 164 1.68 -30.49 12.69
CA PRO A 164 2.63 -29.43 13.02
C PRO A 164 2.07 -28.04 12.69
N ALA A 165 2.48 -27.03 13.46
CA ALA A 165 2.11 -25.65 13.18
C ALA A 165 2.81 -25.18 11.89
N ARG A 166 2.10 -24.37 11.09
CA ARG A 166 2.58 -23.85 9.81
C ARG A 166 2.49 -22.33 9.82
N SER A 167 3.51 -21.64 9.32
CA SER A 167 3.51 -20.16 9.24
C SER A 167 2.53 -19.69 8.17
N VAL A 168 1.74 -18.67 8.50
CA VAL A 168 0.80 -18.04 7.57
C VAL A 168 0.94 -16.53 7.69
N HIS A 169 1.34 -15.90 6.59
CA HIS A 169 1.59 -14.47 6.51
C HIS A 169 0.74 -13.88 5.38
N LEU A 170 0.18 -12.71 5.63
CA LEU A 170 -0.63 -11.98 4.66
C LEU A 170 -0.58 -10.48 4.96
N ASN A 171 -0.55 -9.66 3.92
CA ASN A 171 -0.72 -8.23 4.09
C ASN A 171 -2.19 -7.83 4.00
N ALA A 172 -2.60 -6.89 4.85
CA ALA A 172 -3.83 -6.13 4.71
C ALA A 172 -3.48 -4.66 4.45
N LEU A 173 -3.73 -4.21 3.22
CA LEU A 173 -3.41 -2.87 2.73
C LEU A 173 -4.61 -1.95 2.90
N ASN A 174 -4.36 -0.70 3.30
CA ASN A 174 -5.33 0.31 3.69
C ASN A 174 -6.13 -0.05 4.96
N LEU A 175 -5.54 -0.82 5.88
CA LEU A 175 -6.18 -1.28 7.11
C LEU A 175 -6.34 -0.15 8.15
N GLN A 176 -7.57 0.27 8.44
CA GLN A 176 -7.81 1.47 9.29
C GLN A 176 -7.75 1.20 10.80
N LYS A 177 -8.20 0.03 11.24
CA LYS A 177 -8.20 -0.41 12.64
C LYS A 177 -7.48 -1.73 12.77
N PHE A 178 -6.58 -1.80 13.74
CA PHE A 178 -5.89 -3.04 14.09
C PHE A 178 -6.91 -4.09 14.55
N PHE A 179 -6.68 -5.33 14.14
CA PHE A 179 -7.30 -6.50 14.73
C PHE A 179 -6.22 -7.55 14.98
N LYS A 180 -6.35 -8.27 16.09
CA LYS A 180 -5.43 -9.36 16.41
C LYS A 180 -5.60 -10.50 15.40
N GLN A 181 -4.49 -11.04 14.92
CA GLN A 181 -4.47 -12.19 14.04
C GLN A 181 -5.16 -13.39 14.70
N THR A 182 -5.83 -14.20 13.88
CA THR A 182 -6.54 -15.41 14.35
C THR A 182 -5.92 -16.66 13.74
N ASN A 183 -5.72 -17.70 14.55
CA ASN A 183 -5.13 -18.97 14.12
C ASN A 183 -6.26 -19.98 13.86
N GLY A 184 -6.30 -20.54 12.67
CA GLY A 184 -7.17 -21.67 12.32
C GLY A 184 -6.43 -23.02 12.49
N PRO A 185 -7.17 -24.14 12.53
CA PRO A 185 -6.57 -25.47 12.63
C PRO A 185 -5.74 -25.83 11.38
N THR A 186 -6.08 -25.27 10.22
CA THR A 186 -5.41 -25.51 8.92
C THR A 186 -4.94 -24.20 8.31
N VAL A 187 -4.07 -24.29 7.29
CA VAL A 187 -3.61 -23.12 6.52
C VAL A 187 -4.79 -22.39 5.84
N PRO A 188 -5.69 -23.07 5.11
CA PRO A 188 -6.84 -22.41 4.48
C PRO A 188 -7.72 -21.65 5.47
N GLU A 189 -8.00 -22.26 6.62
CA GLU A 189 -8.85 -21.63 7.64
C GLU A 189 -8.15 -20.43 8.29
N THR A 190 -6.85 -20.54 8.55
CA THR A 190 -6.05 -19.41 9.06
C THR A 190 -6.05 -18.24 8.08
N ILE A 191 -5.86 -18.50 6.78
CA ILE A 191 -5.93 -17.46 5.74
C ILE A 191 -7.33 -16.84 5.72
N ARG A 192 -8.39 -17.67 5.63
CA ARG A 192 -9.79 -17.21 5.55
C ARG A 192 -10.15 -16.30 6.72
N LEU A 193 -9.86 -16.71 7.95
CA LEU A 193 -10.23 -15.95 9.14
C LEU A 193 -9.67 -14.52 9.12
N ASN A 194 -8.42 -14.37 8.70
CA ASN A 194 -7.77 -13.06 8.67
C ASN A 194 -8.18 -12.23 7.43
N VAL A 195 -8.35 -12.85 6.26
CA VAL A 195 -8.87 -12.16 5.06
C VAL A 195 -10.30 -11.65 5.30
N VAL A 196 -11.18 -12.49 5.85
CA VAL A 196 -12.57 -12.11 6.16
C VAL A 196 -12.62 -11.01 7.22
N ALA A 197 -11.70 -10.99 8.20
CA ALA A 197 -11.62 -9.90 9.18
C ALA A 197 -11.31 -8.55 8.51
N ALA A 198 -10.37 -8.53 7.55
CA ALA A 198 -10.07 -7.35 6.75
C ALA A 198 -11.26 -6.94 5.85
N GLU A 199 -11.91 -7.88 5.17
CA GLU A 199 -13.08 -7.61 4.33
C GLU A 199 -14.28 -7.08 5.13
N LYS A 200 -14.53 -7.61 6.33
CA LYS A 200 -15.58 -7.10 7.22
C LYS A 200 -15.33 -5.64 7.59
N GLN A 201 -14.07 -5.28 7.80
CA GLN A 201 -13.69 -3.90 8.04
C GLN A 201 -13.91 -3.03 6.80
N ALA A 202 -13.49 -3.50 5.62
CA ALA A 202 -13.70 -2.79 4.35
C ALA A 202 -15.18 -2.47 4.12
N LYS A 203 -16.05 -3.48 4.27
CA LYS A 203 -17.51 -3.36 4.13
C LYS A 203 -18.10 -2.37 5.12
N ARG A 204 -17.70 -2.44 6.40
CA ARG A 204 -18.20 -1.54 7.45
C ARG A 204 -17.80 -0.09 7.21
N LEU A 205 -16.60 0.15 6.66
CA LEU A 205 -16.07 1.50 6.45
C LEU A 205 -16.40 2.07 5.06
N GLY A 206 -16.91 1.25 4.13
CA GLY A 206 -17.09 1.66 2.74
C GLY A 206 -15.77 1.99 2.04
N GLN A 207 -14.65 1.43 2.51
CA GLN A 207 -13.31 1.68 1.98
C GLN A 207 -12.65 0.37 1.56
N PRO A 208 -11.93 0.33 0.43
CA PRO A 208 -11.25 -0.88 0.00
C PRO A 208 -10.11 -1.22 0.97
N ILE A 209 -10.08 -2.48 1.42
CA ILE A 209 -8.91 -3.10 2.04
C ILE A 209 -8.53 -4.28 1.15
N VAL A 210 -7.31 -4.27 0.65
CA VAL A 210 -6.79 -5.32 -0.22
C VAL A 210 -5.92 -6.26 0.59
N THR A 211 -6.10 -7.56 0.41
CA THR A 211 -5.25 -8.56 1.04
C THR A 211 -4.49 -9.37 0.01
N HIS A 212 -3.25 -9.72 0.35
CA HIS A 212 -2.47 -10.71 -0.41
C HIS A 212 -1.82 -11.70 0.54
N VAL A 213 -1.74 -12.97 0.13
CA VAL A 213 -0.96 -13.99 0.85
C VAL A 213 0.52 -13.75 0.56
N ASN A 214 1.34 -13.75 1.61
CA ASN A 214 2.77 -13.49 1.48
C ASN A 214 3.54 -14.80 1.30
N HIS A 215 4.62 -14.73 0.52
CA HIS A 215 5.69 -15.72 0.37
C HIS A 215 5.29 -17.18 0.76
N PRO A 216 4.50 -17.90 -0.05
CA PRO A 216 3.90 -19.18 0.35
C PRO A 216 4.92 -20.27 0.71
N ASN A 217 6.13 -20.17 0.15
CA ASN A 217 7.23 -21.11 0.40
C ASN A 217 8.05 -20.82 1.68
N TRP A 218 7.71 -19.78 2.43
CA TRP A 218 8.37 -19.43 3.70
C TRP A 218 8.19 -20.50 4.78
N GLY A 219 9.15 -20.60 5.70
CA GLY A 219 9.07 -21.50 6.86
C GLY A 219 9.05 -22.99 6.50
N GLY A 220 9.65 -23.37 5.37
CA GLY A 220 9.63 -24.75 4.88
C GLY A 220 8.34 -25.10 4.15
N PHE A 221 8.01 -24.32 3.13
CA PHE A 221 6.88 -24.57 2.22
C PHE A 221 5.52 -24.50 2.89
N SER A 222 5.29 -23.52 3.77
CA SER A 222 4.15 -23.50 4.70
C SER A 222 2.78 -23.57 4.03
N ILE A 223 2.62 -22.95 2.86
CA ILE A 223 1.35 -22.88 2.13
C ILE A 223 1.50 -23.64 0.82
N THR A 224 0.58 -24.56 0.54
CA THR A 224 0.56 -25.34 -0.71
C THR A 224 -0.38 -24.73 -1.77
N ALA A 225 -0.26 -25.20 -3.02
CA ALA A 225 -1.18 -24.82 -4.09
C ALA A 225 -2.64 -25.18 -3.78
N ARG A 226 -2.88 -26.33 -3.12
CA ARG A 226 -4.21 -26.76 -2.71
C ARG A 226 -4.77 -25.87 -1.62
N ASP A 227 -3.93 -25.44 -0.67
CA ASP A 227 -4.37 -24.50 0.37
C ASP A 227 -4.87 -23.17 -0.24
N LEU A 228 -4.13 -22.60 -1.20
CA LEU A 228 -4.55 -21.38 -1.92
C LEU A 228 -5.82 -21.59 -2.76
N ALA A 229 -6.01 -22.79 -3.32
CA ALA A 229 -7.19 -23.13 -4.11
C ALA A 229 -8.46 -23.29 -3.25
N GLU A 230 -8.32 -23.55 -1.95
CA GLU A 230 -9.45 -23.78 -1.02
C GLU A 230 -10.01 -22.49 -0.38
N VAL A 231 -9.34 -21.35 -0.59
CA VAL A 231 -9.74 -20.06 -0.02
C VAL A 231 -10.21 -19.11 -1.14
N PRO A 232 -11.50 -19.16 -1.54
CA PRO A 232 -12.01 -18.28 -2.58
C PRO A 232 -11.83 -16.80 -2.28
N GLU A 233 -11.79 -16.41 -1.01
CA GLU A 233 -11.59 -15.04 -0.54
C GLU A 233 -10.21 -14.46 -0.92
N VAL A 234 -9.19 -15.30 -1.11
CA VAL A 234 -7.87 -14.86 -1.56
C VAL A 234 -7.95 -14.38 -3.02
N ARG A 235 -7.48 -13.16 -3.25
CA ARG A 235 -7.42 -12.51 -4.58
C ARG A 235 -6.01 -12.32 -5.09
N PHE A 236 -5.03 -12.21 -4.19
CA PHE A 236 -3.63 -11.94 -4.53
C PHE A 236 -2.67 -12.83 -3.73
N VAL A 237 -1.54 -13.20 -4.34
CA VAL A 237 -0.46 -13.95 -3.71
C VAL A 237 0.89 -13.46 -4.20
N GLU A 238 1.88 -13.38 -3.33
CA GLU A 238 3.25 -13.07 -3.72
C GLU A 238 3.84 -14.21 -4.56
N ILE A 239 4.18 -13.89 -5.81
CA ILE A 239 4.90 -14.79 -6.72
C ILE A 239 6.38 -14.41 -6.86
N CYS A 240 6.75 -13.21 -6.40
CA CYS A 240 8.10 -12.73 -6.26
C CYS A 240 8.21 -11.98 -4.92
N ASN A 241 9.18 -12.36 -4.08
CA ASN A 241 9.44 -11.76 -2.78
C ASN A 241 10.95 -11.84 -2.49
N ASN A 242 11.68 -10.73 -2.52
CA ASN A 242 13.14 -10.78 -2.43
C ASN A 242 13.74 -11.01 -1.02
N HIS A 243 12.94 -11.50 -0.06
CA HIS A 243 13.43 -11.98 1.22
C HIS A 243 14.20 -13.30 1.06
N ASP A 244 15.40 -13.36 1.65
CA ASP A 244 16.35 -14.46 1.53
C ASP A 244 15.89 -15.84 2.06
N GLY A 245 14.94 -15.87 3.00
CA GLY A 245 14.34 -17.12 3.48
C GLY A 245 13.27 -17.71 2.56
N VAL A 246 12.87 -17.00 1.49
CA VAL A 246 11.86 -17.47 0.54
C VAL A 246 12.47 -18.43 -0.47
N LYS A 247 11.96 -19.66 -0.50
CA LYS A 247 12.41 -20.71 -1.44
C LYS A 247 11.69 -20.59 -2.80
N HIS A 248 12.03 -19.55 -3.57
CA HIS A 248 11.40 -19.27 -4.86
C HIS A 248 11.40 -20.44 -5.83
N TYR A 249 12.55 -21.09 -5.97
CA TYR A 249 12.75 -22.16 -6.95
C TYR A 249 12.19 -23.52 -6.51
N GLY A 250 11.67 -23.64 -5.29
CA GLY A 250 11.25 -24.93 -4.77
C GLY A 250 12.42 -25.84 -4.38
N ASP A 251 12.17 -27.13 -4.37
CA ASP A 251 13.16 -28.22 -4.28
C ASP A 251 12.62 -29.49 -4.96
N ASP A 252 13.32 -30.62 -4.85
CA ASP A 252 12.92 -31.90 -5.47
C ASP A 252 11.51 -32.38 -5.09
N LYS A 253 10.96 -31.90 -3.97
CA LYS A 253 9.65 -32.32 -3.43
C LYS A 253 8.60 -31.21 -3.46
N HIS A 254 9.01 -29.96 -3.69
CA HIS A 254 8.14 -28.81 -3.58
C HIS A 254 8.28 -27.92 -4.82
N PRO A 255 7.16 -27.50 -5.45
CA PRO A 255 7.22 -26.66 -6.63
C PRO A 255 7.83 -25.28 -6.34
N SER A 256 8.36 -24.64 -7.38
CA SER A 256 8.64 -23.21 -7.36
C SER A 256 7.37 -22.42 -7.02
N VAL A 257 7.53 -21.18 -6.53
CA VAL A 257 6.38 -20.31 -6.21
C VAL A 257 5.52 -20.06 -7.44
N GLU A 258 6.13 -19.84 -8.60
CA GLU A 258 5.41 -19.68 -9.88
C GLU A 258 4.63 -20.95 -10.24
N ARG A 259 5.25 -22.14 -10.12
CA ARG A 259 4.56 -23.40 -10.40
C ARG A 259 3.45 -23.69 -9.39
N LEU A 260 3.64 -23.32 -8.13
CA LEU A 260 2.62 -23.40 -7.09
C LEU A 260 1.40 -22.54 -7.46
N TRP A 261 1.65 -21.32 -7.95
CA TRP A 261 0.61 -20.40 -8.42
C TRP A 261 -0.16 -20.96 -9.62
N ASP A 262 0.51 -21.54 -10.61
CA ASP A 262 -0.12 -22.23 -11.74
C ASP A 262 -1.05 -23.36 -11.29
N ILE A 263 -0.55 -24.23 -10.40
CA ILE A 263 -1.34 -25.36 -9.88
C ILE A 263 -2.55 -24.84 -9.11
N ALA A 264 -2.38 -23.81 -8.28
CA ALA A 264 -3.48 -23.21 -7.54
C ALA A 264 -4.56 -22.68 -8.48
N ASN A 265 -4.18 -21.94 -9.53
CA ASN A 265 -5.12 -21.42 -10.51
C ASN A 265 -5.79 -22.52 -11.35
N ALA A 266 -5.06 -23.58 -11.72
CA ALA A 266 -5.65 -24.74 -12.39
C ALA A 266 -6.72 -25.41 -11.52
N LEU A 267 -6.43 -25.66 -10.23
CA LEU A 267 -7.40 -26.20 -9.27
C LEU A 267 -8.61 -25.28 -9.11
N ARG A 268 -8.40 -23.97 -9.00
CA ARG A 268 -9.48 -22.97 -8.85
C ARG A 268 -10.42 -22.95 -10.06
N LEU A 269 -9.88 -22.95 -11.27
CA LEU A 269 -10.65 -22.86 -12.51
C LEU A 269 -11.30 -24.20 -12.91
N ILE A 270 -10.58 -25.31 -12.76
CA ILE A 270 -11.01 -26.62 -13.25
C ILE A 270 -11.86 -27.35 -12.21
N GLU A 271 -11.37 -27.48 -10.97
CA GLU A 271 -12.05 -28.26 -9.93
C GLU A 271 -13.08 -27.42 -9.17
N LYS A 272 -12.68 -26.22 -8.72
CA LYS A 272 -13.49 -25.41 -7.79
C LYS A 272 -14.47 -24.47 -8.48
N LYS A 273 -14.25 -24.16 -9.77
CA LYS A 273 -15.01 -23.18 -10.57
C LYS A 273 -15.11 -21.79 -9.92
N ILE A 274 -14.00 -21.33 -9.32
CA ILE A 274 -13.88 -20.00 -8.71
C ILE A 274 -12.83 -19.14 -9.42
N SER A 275 -12.88 -17.83 -9.21
CA SER A 275 -11.96 -16.87 -9.84
C SER A 275 -10.50 -17.18 -9.51
N PRO A 276 -9.56 -16.89 -10.43
CA PRO A 276 -8.13 -17.09 -10.19
C PRO A 276 -7.61 -16.16 -9.08
N VAL A 277 -6.42 -16.49 -8.56
CA VAL A 277 -5.62 -15.62 -7.71
C VAL A 277 -4.55 -14.92 -8.57
N TYR A 278 -4.37 -13.62 -8.40
CA TYR A 278 -3.38 -12.81 -9.13
C TYR A 278 -2.04 -12.77 -8.41
N GLY A 279 -0.95 -12.70 -9.18
CA GLY A 279 0.40 -12.55 -8.62
C GLY A 279 0.72 -11.10 -8.24
N VAL A 280 1.45 -10.92 -7.15
CA VAL A 280 2.12 -9.66 -6.80
C VAL A 280 3.62 -9.88 -6.60
N ALA A 281 4.41 -8.82 -6.78
CA ALA A 281 5.85 -8.84 -6.59
C ALA A 281 6.25 -7.80 -5.55
N THR A 282 7.04 -8.22 -4.56
CA THR A 282 7.47 -7.38 -3.43
C THR A 282 8.92 -7.66 -3.07
N ASP A 283 9.49 -6.81 -2.24
CA ASP A 283 10.82 -7.03 -1.68
C ASP A 283 10.80 -7.58 -0.25
N ASP A 284 9.65 -7.43 0.44
CA ASP A 284 9.53 -7.73 1.86
C ASP A 284 10.71 -7.14 2.63
N SER A 285 10.88 -5.82 2.45
CA SER A 285 12.13 -5.15 2.75
C SER A 285 12.37 -5.03 4.25
N HIS A 286 13.50 -5.57 4.70
CA HIS A 286 13.97 -5.46 6.09
C HIS A 286 15.34 -4.78 6.18
N ASN A 287 16.14 -4.82 5.10
CA ASN A 287 17.56 -4.44 5.13
C ASN A 287 17.87 -3.23 4.25
N TYR A 288 17.97 -2.04 4.84
CA TYR A 288 18.22 -0.79 4.12
C TYR A 288 19.71 -0.40 4.11
N HIS A 289 20.52 -1.08 4.92
CA HIS A 289 21.96 -0.79 5.08
C HIS A 289 22.86 -1.83 4.43
N THR A 290 22.41 -3.08 4.34
CA THR A 290 23.19 -4.18 3.76
C THR A 290 22.72 -4.49 2.36
N LYS A 291 23.58 -4.27 1.36
CA LYS A 291 23.35 -4.68 -0.03
C LYS A 291 24.00 -6.03 -0.28
N SER A 292 23.22 -7.10 -0.18
CA SER A 292 23.62 -8.46 -0.49
C SER A 292 22.54 -9.10 -1.36
N PRO A 293 22.88 -10.00 -2.30
CA PRO A 293 21.88 -10.82 -2.98
C PRO A 293 21.00 -11.62 -1.99
N ARG A 294 21.53 -11.89 -0.78
CA ARG A 294 20.85 -12.60 0.31
C ARG A 294 20.33 -11.67 1.42
N SER A 295 20.25 -10.35 1.22
CA SER A 295 19.52 -9.49 2.15
C SER A 295 18.11 -9.26 1.63
N ALA A 296 17.16 -8.91 2.50
CA ALA A 296 15.84 -8.40 2.12
C ALA A 296 15.92 -6.89 1.87
N ALA A 297 16.79 -6.48 0.95
CA ALA A 297 16.97 -5.09 0.52
C ALA A 297 15.89 -4.62 -0.49
N PRO A 298 15.47 -3.36 -0.41
CA PRO A 298 14.45 -2.79 -1.29
C PRO A 298 14.96 -2.52 -2.72
N GLY A 299 14.02 -2.43 -3.66
CA GLY A 299 14.24 -2.02 -5.05
C GLY A 299 14.38 -3.15 -6.07
N ARG A 300 14.04 -4.39 -5.70
CA ARG A 300 14.16 -5.56 -6.61
C ARG A 300 12.81 -6.11 -7.06
N GLY A 301 11.75 -5.89 -6.30
CA GLY A 301 10.39 -6.32 -6.57
C GLY A 301 9.40 -5.18 -6.39
N TRP A 302 8.50 -5.01 -7.36
CA TRP A 302 7.45 -4.00 -7.31
C TRP A 302 6.28 -4.44 -8.18
N ILE A 303 5.12 -3.84 -7.94
CA ILE A 303 3.97 -3.94 -8.82
C ILE A 303 3.85 -2.67 -9.67
N GLY A 304 3.36 -2.84 -10.90
CA GLY A 304 2.81 -1.78 -11.73
C GLY A 304 1.31 -1.98 -11.80
N VAL A 305 0.52 -0.94 -11.50
CA VAL A 305 -0.96 -0.97 -11.59
C VAL A 305 -1.51 0.19 -12.41
#